data_AF-A0A967N2L8-F1
#
_entry.id   AF-A0A967N2L8-F1
#
_cell.length_a   1.000
_cell.length_b   1.000
_cell.length_c   1.000
_cell.angle_alpha   90.00
_cell.angle_beta   90.00
_cell.angle_gamma   90.00
#
_symmetry.space_group_name_H-M   'P 1'
#
loop_
_entity.id
_entity.type
_entity.pdbx_description
1 polymer ?
#
loop_
_entity_poly.entity_id
_entity_poly.type
_entity_poly.pdbx_seq_one_letter_code
_entity_poly.pdbx_strand_id
1 'polypeptide(L)'
;SDLDQDLLLEYSKTLKIDDRSSDYGFLKSRGCLKEVDNIFYPTYAGLLLFGMNPQQWLPTASILAVRFPGSTLSDTFVKQEISGNLIQQLKKAEIFIGDHTPRKSSISGMQRIEEEIYPLDVVRELVVNAITHRDYNNQGDHIHLHLYSDRLFVRSPGELPGPVTLENLLDIRYSRNPVIA
;
A
#
# COMPACT_ATOMS: atom_id res chain seq x y z
N SER A 1 -12.38 18.17 8.33
CA SER A 1 -11.01 17.81 7.92
C SER A 1 -11.11 16.56 7.08
N ASP A 2 -10.42 16.48 5.93
CA ASP A 2 -10.41 15.28 5.08
C ASP A 2 -9.50 14.18 5.65
N LEU A 3 -8.75 14.49 6.71
CA LEU A 3 -7.84 13.58 7.40
C LEU A 3 -8.53 12.84 8.56
N ASP A 4 -8.25 11.55 8.65
CA ASP A 4 -8.65 10.62 9.69
C ASP A 4 -7.91 10.94 11.01
N GLN A 5 -8.66 11.46 11.98
CA GLN A 5 -8.10 11.91 13.25
C GLN A 5 -7.62 10.76 14.14
N ASP A 6 -8.29 9.61 14.08
CA ASP A 6 -7.92 8.44 14.88
C ASP A 6 -6.60 7.86 14.38
N LEU A 7 -6.43 7.80 13.06
CA LEU A 7 -5.18 7.34 12.44
C LEU A 7 -4.01 8.29 12.73
N LEU A 8 -4.25 9.59 12.73
CA LEU A 8 -3.24 10.59 13.10
C LEU A 8 -2.81 10.44 14.57
N LEU A 9 -3.76 10.19 15.47
CA LEU A 9 -3.49 9.94 16.88
C LEU A 9 -2.74 8.63 17.11
N GLU A 10 -3.07 7.57 16.35
CA GLU A 10 -2.32 6.30 16.38
C GLU A 10 -0.88 6.52 15.92
N TYR A 11 -0.69 7.26 14.83
CA TYR A 11 0.63 7.53 14.27
C TYR A 11 1.49 8.42 15.19
N SER A 12 0.92 9.44 15.83
CA SER A 12 1.65 10.30 16.77
C SER A 12 2.15 9.52 18.00
N LYS A 13 1.31 8.60 18.52
CA LYS A 13 1.69 7.67 19.59
C LYS A 13 2.85 6.76 19.19
N THR A 14 2.81 6.18 17.99
CA THR A 14 3.91 5.33 17.47
C THR A 14 5.23 6.10 17.39
N LEU A 15 5.18 7.38 17.04
CA LEU A 15 6.36 8.24 16.99
C LEU A 15 6.84 8.73 18.36
N LYS A 16 6.14 8.40 19.46
CA LYS A 16 6.40 8.92 20.81
C LYS A 16 6.45 10.45 20.86
N ILE A 17 5.67 11.10 20.01
CA ILE A 17 5.56 12.56 20.01
C ILE A 17 4.58 12.93 21.11
N ASP A 18 5.04 13.71 22.10
CA ASP A 18 4.20 14.23 23.19
C ASP A 18 3.31 15.35 22.63
N ASP A 19 2.19 14.97 22.02
CA ASP A 19 1.29 15.84 21.27
C ASP A 19 0.38 16.63 22.21
N ARG A 20 0.99 17.51 23.03
CA ARG A 20 0.25 18.44 23.91
C ARG A 20 -0.26 19.68 23.18
N SER A 21 0.21 19.92 21.96
CA SER A 21 -0.18 21.04 21.10
C SER A 21 -0.80 20.46 19.85
N SER A 22 -2.11 20.59 19.68
CA SER A 22 -2.96 20.18 18.55
C SER A 22 -2.57 20.72 17.16
N ASP A 23 -1.29 20.99 16.92
CA ASP A 23 -0.81 21.87 15.86
C ASP A 23 -0.46 21.11 14.57
N TYR A 24 -0.62 19.78 14.55
CA TYR A 24 -0.24 18.92 13.42
C TYR A 24 1.19 19.19 12.90
N GLY A 25 2.07 19.75 13.75
CA GLY A 25 3.40 20.20 13.36
C GLY A 25 4.28 19.06 12.83
N PHE A 26 4.05 17.84 13.32
CA PHE A 26 4.71 16.65 12.80
C PHE A 26 4.27 16.29 11.36
N LEU A 27 3.03 16.58 10.98
CA LEU A 27 2.58 16.37 9.60
C LEU A 27 3.23 17.40 8.66
N LYS A 28 3.40 18.64 9.11
CA LYS A 28 4.14 19.67 8.37
C LYS A 28 5.61 19.28 8.19
N SER A 29 6.29 18.87 9.27
CA SER A 29 7.71 18.48 9.20
C SER A 29 7.98 17.27 8.31
N ARG A 30 6.95 16.43 8.10
CA ARG A 30 6.98 15.27 7.20
C ARG A 30 6.45 15.54 5.80
N GLY A 31 6.05 16.77 5.48
CA GLY A 31 5.52 17.11 4.15
C GLY A 31 4.11 16.58 3.86
N CYS A 32 3.38 16.13 4.89
CA CYS A 32 1.98 15.71 4.78
C CYS A 32 1.01 16.92 4.79
N LEU A 33 1.43 18.05 5.34
CA LEU A 33 0.71 19.33 5.29
C LEU A 33 1.56 20.41 4.63
N LYS A 34 0.90 21.32 3.92
CA LYS A 34 1.46 22.56 3.40
C LYS A 34 0.71 23.75 3.97
N GLU A 35 1.42 24.78 4.37
CA GLU A 35 0.84 26.04 4.86
C GLU A 35 0.82 27.07 3.73
N VAL A 36 -0.34 27.69 3.49
CA VAL A 36 -0.54 28.79 2.54
C VAL A 36 -1.43 29.82 3.24
N ASP A 37 -0.96 31.07 3.34
CA ASP A 37 -1.68 32.16 3.99
C ASP A 37 -2.18 31.83 5.43
N ASN A 38 -1.34 31.14 6.21
CA ASN A 38 -1.63 30.62 7.57
C ASN A 38 -2.74 29.55 7.63
N ILE A 39 -3.11 28.95 6.49
CA ILE A 39 -4.05 27.85 6.40
C ILE A 39 -3.30 26.57 6.01
N PHE A 40 -3.56 25.49 6.74
CA PHE A 40 -2.98 24.17 6.45
C PHE A 40 -3.84 23.39 5.45
N TYR A 41 -3.17 22.91 4.40
CA TYR A 41 -3.75 22.04 3.38
C TYR A 41 -3.02 20.70 3.37
N PRO A 42 -3.74 19.56 3.27
CA PRO A 42 -3.10 18.28 3.09
C PRO A 42 -2.44 18.18 1.72
N THR A 43 -1.23 17.65 1.67
CA THR A 43 -0.59 17.26 0.41
C THR A 43 -1.20 15.97 -0.10
N TYR A 44 -0.92 15.57 -1.35
CA TYR A 44 -1.34 14.26 -1.83
C TYR A 44 -0.79 13.11 -0.97
N ALA A 45 0.45 13.22 -0.48
CA ALA A 45 0.98 12.23 0.45
C ALA A 45 0.21 12.22 1.79
N GLY A 46 -0.15 13.40 2.32
CA GLY A 46 -1.00 13.49 3.51
C GLY A 46 -2.38 12.88 3.32
N LEU A 47 -3.03 13.13 2.17
CA LEU A 47 -4.31 12.51 1.82
C LEU A 47 -4.18 10.99 1.64
N LEU A 48 -3.13 10.51 0.98
CA LEU A 48 -2.91 9.10 0.72
C LEU A 48 -2.63 8.32 2.01
N LEU A 49 -1.86 8.89 2.94
CA LEU A 49 -1.49 8.23 4.20
C LEU A 49 -2.60 8.35 5.26
N PHE A 50 -3.23 9.53 5.37
CA PHE A 50 -4.11 9.87 6.48
C PHE A 50 -5.51 10.34 6.06
N GLY A 51 -5.84 10.35 4.77
CA GLY A 51 -7.16 10.74 4.30
C GLY A 51 -8.23 9.68 4.59
N MET A 52 -9.46 10.13 4.88
CA MET A 52 -10.60 9.21 5.04
C MET A 52 -11.05 8.61 3.70
N ASN A 53 -10.95 9.40 2.62
CA ASN A 53 -11.32 8.98 1.26
C ASN A 53 -10.41 9.64 0.20
N PRO A 54 -9.13 9.21 0.08
CA PRO A 54 -8.20 9.81 -0.88
C PRO A 54 -8.65 9.68 -2.33
N GLN A 55 -9.49 8.68 -2.64
CA GLN A 55 -10.00 8.46 -4.00
C GLN A 55 -10.90 9.60 -4.50
N GLN A 56 -11.42 10.46 -3.63
CA GLN A 56 -12.11 11.69 -4.07
C GLN A 56 -11.18 12.62 -4.87
N TRP A 57 -9.89 12.63 -4.55
CA TRP A 57 -8.88 13.50 -5.17
C TRP A 57 -7.96 12.74 -6.13
N LEU A 58 -7.77 11.43 -5.88
CA LEU A 58 -6.93 10.53 -6.66
C LEU A 58 -7.71 9.24 -6.98
N PRO A 59 -8.64 9.25 -7.96
CA PRO A 59 -9.62 8.17 -8.15
C PRO A 59 -9.02 6.78 -8.35
N THR A 60 -7.86 6.69 -9.01
CA THR A 60 -7.18 5.41 -9.29
C THR A 60 -6.05 5.08 -8.32
N ALA A 61 -5.92 5.84 -7.23
CA ALA A 61 -5.02 5.50 -6.12
C ALA A 61 -5.60 4.36 -5.28
N SER A 62 -5.86 3.21 -5.91
CA SER A 62 -6.36 1.98 -5.30
C SER A 62 -5.59 0.78 -5.89
N ILE A 63 -5.73 -0.38 -5.24
CA ILE A 63 -5.22 -1.65 -5.74
C ILE A 63 -6.38 -2.43 -6.35
N LEU A 64 -6.27 -2.78 -7.63
CA LEU A 64 -7.15 -3.73 -8.29
C LEU A 64 -6.64 -5.15 -8.07
N ALA A 65 -7.28 -5.87 -7.15
CA ALA A 65 -6.93 -7.23 -6.81
C ALA A 65 -7.80 -8.23 -7.58
N VAL A 66 -7.16 -9.22 -8.23
CA VAL A 66 -7.84 -10.24 -9.03
C VAL A 66 -7.26 -11.62 -8.75
N ARG A 67 -8.12 -12.59 -8.42
CA ARG A 67 -7.77 -14.01 -8.29
C ARG A 67 -8.27 -14.77 -9.51
N PHE A 68 -7.34 -15.33 -10.28
CA PHE A 68 -7.61 -16.23 -11.41
C PHE A 68 -7.43 -17.67 -10.98
N PRO A 69 -8.36 -18.61 -11.22
CA PRO A 69 -8.31 -19.97 -10.70
C PRO A 69 -7.08 -20.76 -11.15
N GLY A 70 -6.60 -20.53 -12.39
CA GLY A 70 -5.43 -21.18 -12.97
C GLY A 70 -4.20 -20.27 -13.09
N SER A 71 -3.27 -20.65 -13.97
CA SER A 71 -2.01 -19.93 -14.22
C SER A 71 -2.09 -18.90 -15.37
N THR A 72 -3.25 -18.79 -16.02
CA THR A 72 -3.53 -17.87 -17.12
C THR A 72 -4.74 -17.01 -16.82
N LEU A 73 -4.93 -15.94 -17.59
CA LEU A 73 -6.18 -15.18 -17.58
C LEU A 73 -7.37 -16.11 -17.90
N SER A 74 -8.50 -15.82 -17.27
CA SER A 74 -9.75 -16.56 -17.41
C SER A 74 -10.91 -15.59 -17.27
N ASP A 75 -12.05 -15.91 -17.87
CA ASP A 75 -13.31 -15.19 -17.68
C ASP A 75 -13.91 -15.41 -16.28
N THR A 76 -13.46 -16.47 -15.60
CA THR A 76 -13.84 -16.75 -14.20
C THR A 76 -12.75 -16.21 -13.28
N PHE A 77 -13.09 -15.19 -12.49
CA PHE A 77 -12.17 -14.61 -11.51
C PHE A 77 -12.93 -13.97 -10.35
N VAL A 78 -12.26 -13.82 -9.21
CA VAL A 78 -12.70 -12.94 -8.12
C VAL A 78 -11.98 -11.62 -8.27
N LYS A 79 -12.72 -10.51 -8.21
CA LYS A 79 -12.17 -9.15 -8.31
C LYS A 79 -12.58 -8.33 -7.11
N GLN A 80 -11.63 -7.58 -6.57
CA GLN A 80 -11.85 -6.62 -5.51
C GLN A 80 -11.06 -5.35 -5.82
N GLU A 81 -11.72 -4.19 -5.78
CA GLU A 81 -11.03 -2.92 -5.73
C GLU A 81 -10.77 -2.54 -4.27
N ILE A 82 -9.49 -2.40 -3.93
CA ILE A 82 -9.00 -2.11 -2.59
C ILE A 82 -8.70 -0.61 -2.50
N SER A 83 -9.64 0.13 -1.92
CA SER A 83 -9.59 1.59 -1.73
C SER A 83 -9.45 1.99 -0.25
N GLY A 84 -9.36 3.30 0.00
CA GLY A 84 -9.04 3.90 1.31
C GLY A 84 -7.63 4.49 1.32
N ASN A 85 -7.14 4.88 2.50
CA ASN A 85 -5.74 5.29 2.66
C ASN A 85 -4.77 4.11 2.46
N LEU A 86 -3.50 4.40 2.24
CA LEU A 86 -2.49 3.41 1.89
C LEU A 86 -2.29 2.35 2.98
N ILE A 87 -2.48 2.70 4.24
CA ILE A 87 -2.40 1.76 5.37
C ILE A 87 -3.56 0.76 5.30
N GLN A 88 -4.77 1.24 5.03
CA GLN A 88 -5.94 0.38 4.81
C GLN A 88 -5.76 -0.49 3.57
N GLN A 89 -5.22 0.06 2.48
CA GLN A 89 -4.98 -0.70 1.26
C GLN A 89 -3.99 -1.85 1.49
N LEU A 90 -2.90 -1.60 2.22
CA LEU A 90 -1.94 -2.63 2.61
C LEU A 90 -2.62 -3.76 3.40
N LYS A 91 -3.34 -3.42 4.48
CA LYS A 91 -4.05 -4.40 5.32
C LYS A 91 -5.07 -5.23 4.51
N LYS A 92 -5.86 -4.56 3.66
CA LYS A 92 -6.85 -5.23 2.80
C LYS A 92 -6.20 -6.12 1.73
N ALA A 93 -5.04 -5.75 1.21
CA ALA A 93 -4.29 -6.57 0.25
C ALA A 93 -3.71 -7.82 0.92
N GLU A 94 -3.16 -7.70 2.14
CA GLU A 94 -2.72 -8.84 2.96
C GLU A 94 -3.88 -9.82 3.19
N ILE A 95 -5.05 -9.30 3.59
CA ILE A 95 -6.27 -10.11 3.79
C ILE A 95 -6.70 -10.79 2.48
N PHE A 96 -6.77 -10.04 1.37
CA PHE A 96 -7.17 -10.61 0.07
C PHE A 96 -6.25 -11.75 -0.36
N ILE A 97 -4.93 -11.58 -0.23
CA ILE A 97 -3.97 -12.63 -0.58
C ILE A 97 -4.14 -13.83 0.37
N GLY A 98 -4.28 -13.60 1.67
CA GLY A 98 -4.47 -14.66 2.67
C GLY A 98 -5.74 -15.48 2.43
N ASP A 99 -6.87 -14.82 2.16
CA ASP A 99 -8.17 -15.45 1.94
C ASP A 99 -8.22 -16.29 0.64
N HIS A 100 -7.40 -15.94 -0.34
CA HIS A 100 -7.40 -16.57 -1.67
C HIS A 100 -6.18 -17.47 -1.94
N THR A 101 -5.29 -17.62 -0.96
CA THR A 101 -4.12 -18.50 -1.01
C THR A 101 -4.38 -19.76 -0.19
N PRO A 102 -4.29 -20.96 -0.79
CA PRO A 102 -4.41 -22.20 -0.03
C PRO A 102 -3.33 -22.30 1.05
N ARG A 103 -3.70 -22.73 2.25
CA ARG A 103 -2.72 -23.09 3.29
C ARG A 103 -2.22 -24.50 3.03
N LYS A 104 -0.90 -24.70 3.06
CA LYS A 104 -0.34 -26.05 3.06
C LYS A 104 -0.45 -26.58 4.48
N SER A 105 -1.19 -27.65 4.70
CA SER A 105 -1.16 -28.35 5.99
C SER A 105 -0.40 -29.66 5.85
N SER A 106 0.66 -29.82 6.61
CA SER A 106 1.39 -31.09 6.76
C SER A 106 1.23 -31.62 8.19
N ILE A 107 1.45 -32.92 8.38
CA ILE A 107 1.47 -33.55 9.69
C ILE A 107 2.92 -33.93 9.98
N SER A 108 3.48 -33.42 11.07
CA SER A 108 4.81 -33.79 11.56
C SER A 108 4.65 -34.42 12.95
N GLY A 109 4.82 -35.74 13.03
CA GLY A 109 4.50 -36.51 14.24
C GLY A 109 3.00 -36.47 14.57
N MET A 110 2.64 -35.90 15.73
CA MET A 110 1.25 -35.69 16.18
C MET A 110 0.76 -34.24 15.99
N GLN A 111 1.57 -33.35 15.40
CA GLN A 111 1.20 -31.94 15.21
C GLN A 111 0.88 -31.63 13.76
N ARG A 112 -0.19 -30.86 13.55
CA ARG A 112 -0.50 -30.24 12.26
C ARG A 112 0.31 -28.96 12.13
N ILE A 113 1.09 -28.84 11.07
CA ILE A 113 1.84 -27.63 10.72
C ILE A 113 1.10 -26.99 9.54
N GLU A 114 0.67 -25.75 9.70
CA GLU A 114 0.16 -24.93 8.61
C GLU A 114 1.28 -24.02 8.11
N GLU A 115 1.65 -24.17 6.84
CA GLU A 115 2.60 -23.31 6.14
C GLU A 115 1.85 -22.39 5.17
N GLU A 116 2.11 -21.10 5.28
CA GLU A 116 1.65 -20.11 4.30
C GLU A 116 2.48 -20.21 3.02
N ILE A 117 1.83 -20.20 1.86
CA ILE A 117 2.54 -20.21 0.57
C ILE A 117 3.29 -18.88 0.35
N TYR A 118 2.70 -17.77 0.79
CA TYR A 118 3.31 -16.45 0.75
C TYR A 118 3.44 -15.92 2.17
N PRO A 119 4.66 -15.90 2.74
CA PRO A 119 4.90 -15.31 4.04
C PRO A 119 4.41 -13.85 4.09
N LEU A 120 3.77 -13.47 5.20
CA LEU A 120 3.16 -12.15 5.36
C LEU A 120 4.16 -10.99 5.18
N ASP A 121 5.41 -11.14 5.62
CA ASP A 121 6.47 -10.16 5.45
C ASP A 121 6.84 -9.94 3.98
N VAL A 122 6.88 -11.00 3.18
CA VAL A 122 7.10 -10.93 1.72
C VAL A 122 5.94 -10.22 1.03
N VAL A 123 4.70 -10.55 1.40
CA VAL A 123 3.50 -9.87 0.87
C VAL A 123 3.53 -8.39 1.20
N ARG A 124 3.84 -8.04 2.45
CA ARG A 124 3.92 -6.66 2.92
C ARG A 124 4.93 -5.87 2.12
N GLU A 125 6.15 -6.38 1.99
CA GLU A 125 7.22 -5.72 1.24
C GLU A 125 6.82 -5.50 -0.24
N LEU A 126 6.22 -6.51 -0.87
CA LEU A 126 5.76 -6.42 -2.26
C LEU A 126 4.71 -5.31 -2.45
N VAL A 127 3.71 -5.24 -1.55
CA VAL A 127 2.64 -4.24 -1.62
C VAL A 127 3.15 -2.85 -1.25
N VAL A 128 4.00 -2.73 -0.23
CA VAL A 128 4.65 -1.47 0.17
C VAL A 128 5.48 -0.92 -0.98
N ASN A 129 6.26 -1.75 -1.67
CA ASN A 129 7.03 -1.32 -2.84
C ASN A 129 6.12 -0.83 -3.97
N ALA A 130 5.03 -1.54 -4.26
CA ALA A 130 4.08 -1.11 -5.29
C ALA A 130 3.44 0.24 -4.95
N ILE A 131 3.04 0.46 -3.70
CA ILE A 131 2.46 1.71 -3.19
C ILE A 131 3.49 2.84 -3.24
N THR A 132 4.67 2.62 -2.68
CA THR A 132 5.70 3.65 -2.48
C THR A 132 6.25 4.16 -3.81
N HIS A 133 6.39 3.29 -4.81
CA HIS A 133 6.97 3.65 -6.10
C HIS A 133 5.92 3.97 -7.18
N ARG A 134 4.62 3.90 -6.87
CA ARG A 134 3.54 4.26 -7.80
C ARG A 134 3.68 5.69 -8.30
N ASP A 135 3.47 5.92 -9.59
CA ASP A 135 3.28 7.27 -10.11
C ASP A 135 1.86 7.78 -9.82
N TYR A 136 1.70 8.57 -8.75
CA TYR A 136 0.40 9.12 -8.36
C TYR A 136 -0.11 10.24 -9.28
N ASN A 137 0.74 10.76 -10.19
CA ASN A 137 0.28 11.69 -11.23
C ASN A 137 -0.42 10.95 -12.37
N ASN A 138 -0.14 9.65 -12.55
CA ASN A 138 -0.88 8.82 -13.49
C ASN A 138 -2.21 8.40 -12.88
N GLN A 139 -3.27 9.12 -13.26
CA GLN A 139 -4.63 8.83 -12.82
C GLN A 139 -5.37 7.84 -13.73
N GLY A 140 -4.73 7.30 -14.79
CA GLY A 140 -5.38 6.39 -15.74
C GLY A 140 -5.31 4.91 -15.38
N ASP A 141 -4.54 4.53 -14.36
CA ASP A 141 -4.32 3.11 -14.02
C ASP A 141 -4.18 2.88 -12.50
N HIS A 142 -4.54 1.68 -12.06
CA HIS A 142 -4.45 1.23 -10.66
C HIS A 142 -3.15 0.45 -10.43
N ILE A 143 -2.83 0.15 -9.18
CA ILE A 143 -1.91 -0.96 -8.90
C ILE A 143 -2.67 -2.25 -9.20
N HIS A 144 -2.08 -3.17 -9.95
CA HIS A 144 -2.69 -4.47 -10.24
C HIS A 144 -2.05 -5.54 -9.36
N LEU A 145 -2.86 -6.22 -8.56
CA LEU A 145 -2.48 -7.38 -7.77
C LEU A 145 -3.18 -8.60 -8.38
N HIS A 146 -2.43 -9.46 -9.05
CA HIS A 146 -2.94 -10.68 -9.67
C HIS A 146 -2.45 -11.91 -8.92
N LEU A 147 -3.39 -12.69 -8.40
CA LEU A 147 -3.13 -13.97 -7.76
C LEU A 147 -3.55 -15.09 -8.71
N TYR A 148 -2.58 -15.87 -9.17
CA TYR A 148 -2.77 -17.06 -9.97
C TYR A 148 -2.62 -18.32 -9.10
N SER A 149 -2.90 -19.50 -9.66
CA SER A 149 -2.68 -20.76 -8.94
C SER A 149 -1.21 -21.03 -8.60
N ASP A 150 -0.28 -20.45 -9.36
CA ASP A 150 1.16 -20.75 -9.32
C ASP A 150 2.03 -19.54 -8.93
N ARG A 151 1.47 -18.32 -8.91
CA ARG A 151 2.22 -17.09 -8.64
C ARG A 151 1.35 -15.95 -8.13
N LEU A 152 1.96 -15.08 -7.34
CA LEU A 152 1.47 -13.75 -7.01
C LEU A 152 2.23 -12.73 -7.87
N PHE A 153 1.52 -11.81 -8.49
CA PHE A 153 2.07 -10.74 -9.32
C PHE A 153 1.52 -9.40 -8.87
N VAL A 154 2.40 -8.41 -8.67
CA VAL A 154 2.01 -7.03 -8.34
C VAL A 154 2.68 -6.08 -9.32
N ARG A 155 1.88 -5.24 -9.98
CA ARG A 155 2.34 -4.23 -10.93
C ARG A 155 1.83 -2.86 -10.51
N SER A 156 2.74 -1.93 -10.26
CA SER A 156 2.41 -0.53 -10.08
C SER A 156 2.54 0.24 -11.39
N PRO A 157 1.70 1.27 -11.63
CA PRO A 157 1.82 2.12 -12.80
C PRO A 157 2.99 3.09 -12.64
N GLY A 158 3.75 3.26 -13.73
CA GLY A 158 4.94 4.10 -13.81
C GLY A 158 6.16 3.34 -14.30
N GLU A 159 7.21 4.09 -14.64
CA GLU A 159 8.54 3.55 -14.98
C GLU A 159 9.42 3.45 -13.73
N LEU A 160 10.55 2.76 -13.85
CA LEU A 160 11.57 2.73 -12.80
C LEU A 160 11.94 4.17 -12.39
N PRO A 161 11.98 4.47 -11.09
CA PRO A 161 12.10 5.85 -10.63
C PRO A 161 13.54 6.35 -10.74
N GLY A 162 13.74 7.52 -11.34
CA GLY A 162 15.03 8.23 -11.35
C GLY A 162 16.17 7.44 -12.03
N PRO A 163 17.33 7.24 -11.36
CA PRO A 163 18.48 6.51 -11.94
C PRO A 163 18.36 4.98 -11.83
N VAL A 164 17.24 4.47 -11.33
CA VAL A 164 17.03 3.04 -11.12
C VAL A 164 16.88 2.34 -12.47
N THR A 165 17.65 1.28 -12.64
CA THR A 165 17.65 0.38 -13.80
C THR A 165 17.43 -1.04 -13.30
N LEU A 166 17.13 -1.98 -14.21
CA LEU A 166 16.95 -3.38 -13.81
C LEU A 166 18.25 -3.96 -13.22
N GLU A 167 19.40 -3.46 -13.69
CA GLU A 167 20.72 -3.90 -13.28
C GLU A 167 21.12 -3.42 -11.88
N ASN A 168 20.53 -2.34 -11.38
CA ASN A 168 20.92 -1.71 -10.10
C ASN A 168 19.77 -1.64 -9.07
N LEU A 169 18.63 -2.27 -9.36
CA LEU A 169 17.40 -2.21 -8.56
C LEU A 169 17.60 -2.65 -7.10
N LEU A 170 18.51 -3.60 -6.86
CA LEU A 170 18.82 -4.12 -5.52
C LEU A 170 19.80 -3.23 -4.73
N ASP A 171 20.55 -2.37 -5.42
CA ASP A 171 21.65 -1.60 -4.83
C ASP A 171 21.27 -0.13 -4.58
N ILE A 172 20.37 0.43 -5.39
CA ILE A 172 19.97 1.84 -5.30
C ILE A 172 18.67 1.99 -4.52
N ARG A 173 18.72 2.77 -3.43
CA ARG A 173 17.52 3.23 -2.73
C ARG A 173 17.06 4.56 -3.29
N TYR A 174 16.08 4.54 -4.20
CA TYR A 174 15.44 5.75 -4.72
C TYR A 174 13.92 5.59 -4.77
N SER A 175 13.19 6.50 -4.12
CA SER A 175 11.72 6.49 -4.10
C SER A 175 11.15 7.68 -4.87
N ARG A 176 10.14 7.42 -5.70
CA ARG A 176 9.35 8.45 -6.39
C ARG A 176 8.53 9.29 -5.39
N ASN A 177 8.08 8.67 -4.30
CA ASN A 177 7.28 9.31 -3.26
C ASN A 177 8.00 9.26 -1.92
N PRO A 178 9.00 10.14 -1.68
CA PRO A 178 9.83 10.11 -0.47
C PRO A 178 9.08 10.44 0.82
N VAL A 179 7.88 11.03 0.73
CA VAL A 179 7.00 11.26 1.90
C VAL A 179 6.22 9.99 2.27
N ILE A 180 6.01 9.09 1.31
CA ILE A 180 5.29 7.83 1.51
C ILE A 180 6.25 6.72 1.97
N ALA A 181 7.50 6.73 1.47
CA ALA A 181 8.58 5.80 1.83
C ALA A 181 9.05 5.94 3.29
#